data_AF-A0A8H4WQC7-F1
#
_entry.id   AF-A0A8H4WQC7-F1
#
_cell.length_a   1.000
_cell.length_b   1.000
_cell.length_c   1.000
_cell.angle_alpha   90.00
_cell.angle_beta   90.00
_cell.angle_gamma   90.00
#
_symmetry.space_group_name_H-M   'P 1'
#
loop_
_entity.id
_entity.type
_entity.pdbx_description
1 polymer ?
#
loop_
_entity_poly.entity_id
_entity_poly.type
_entity_poly.pdbx_seq_one_letter_code
_entity_poly.pdbx_strand_id
1 'polypeptide(L)'
;MQYSCAVSMLMENFMNGFPGREHQFRAALLKVLGQEKHDFFDKFLEYFFGEKDAKFLPAPNTVSTLSSTFTPCLADWHSDNPTGYTAFWDHKHFQDRAINLWEHIARRYKGNPWVAGYNPMNEPAGSEWSRLLAFYDRIVPAIRNVDPDHILFLEGNMVWDNSVYAIHYYCGFGFPNRLGRIKGTKEQESYIRRMYDRKVEFMKKHNVPIWNDEFGPIYERKEYNPDWDVQNQERYNMLDRQMAIYTSESIDSSAWSIWSYKDVNVMGMTHVSPDSAWLKLLGPIIKKKRDIAVDSWAYDDAHLQDGLFGPLHRWFEDNVPAQ
;
A
#
# COMPACT_ATOMS: atom_id res chain seq x y z
N MET A 1 -15.56 -9.24 -1.14
CA MET A 1 -14.15 -9.38 -0.76
C MET A 1 -13.32 -8.87 -1.92
N GLN A 2 -12.80 -7.67 -1.75
CA GLN A 2 -12.08 -6.85 -2.73
C GLN A 2 -10.66 -6.62 -2.19
N TYR A 3 -9.65 -6.57 -3.05
CA TYR A 3 -8.24 -6.56 -2.63
C TYR A 3 -7.36 -5.83 -3.65
N SER A 4 -6.20 -5.36 -3.19
CA SER A 4 -5.18 -4.77 -4.05
C SER A 4 -4.16 -5.82 -4.51
N CYS A 5 -3.80 -5.76 -5.79
CA CYS A 5 -2.76 -6.58 -6.42
C CYS A 5 -1.38 -5.90 -6.45
N ALA A 6 -1.17 -4.83 -5.66
CA ALA A 6 -0.03 -3.93 -5.81
C ALA A 6 1.36 -4.60 -5.89
N VAL A 7 1.57 -5.72 -5.20
CA VAL A 7 2.82 -6.50 -5.21
C VAL A 7 3.18 -7.03 -6.60
N SER A 8 2.22 -7.19 -7.51
CA SER A 8 2.50 -7.78 -8.82
C SER A 8 3.22 -6.82 -9.75
N MET A 9 2.87 -5.53 -9.81
CA MET A 9 3.47 -4.61 -10.80
C MET A 9 4.49 -3.63 -10.21
N LEU A 10 4.55 -3.49 -8.89
CA LEU A 10 5.64 -2.84 -8.17
C LEU A 10 6.08 -3.74 -7.00
N MET A 11 7.35 -4.13 -7.01
CA MET A 11 7.88 -5.06 -6.02
C MET A 11 8.29 -4.35 -4.74
N GLU A 12 7.39 -4.26 -3.75
CA GLU A 12 7.70 -3.67 -2.45
C GLU A 12 8.50 -4.62 -1.56
N ASN A 13 9.59 -4.08 -1.02
CA ASN A 13 10.70 -4.83 -0.44
C ASN A 13 10.32 -5.63 0.83
N PHE A 14 9.34 -5.16 1.60
CA PHE A 14 8.82 -5.86 2.78
C PHE A 14 7.85 -6.97 2.38
N MET A 15 7.16 -6.85 1.24
CA MET A 15 6.17 -7.83 0.76
C MET A 15 6.80 -9.01 0.03
N ASN A 16 7.96 -8.83 -0.59
CA ASN A 16 8.69 -9.89 -1.29
C ASN A 16 9.96 -10.35 -0.54
N GLY A 17 10.41 -9.58 0.45
CA GLY A 17 11.52 -9.94 1.33
C GLY A 17 12.91 -9.50 0.88
N PHE A 18 13.08 -8.87 -0.28
CA PHE A 18 14.39 -8.33 -0.67
C PHE A 18 14.67 -6.98 0.05
N PRO A 19 15.94 -6.57 0.18
CA PRO A 19 16.27 -5.23 0.67
C PRO A 19 16.38 -4.21 -0.47
N GLY A 20 16.05 -2.94 -0.18
CA GLY A 20 16.23 -1.83 -1.13
C GLY A 20 15.09 -1.67 -2.12
N ARG A 21 15.34 -0.95 -3.22
CA ARG A 21 14.36 -0.69 -4.28
C ARG A 21 14.47 -1.73 -5.41
N GLU A 22 13.41 -1.91 -6.19
CA GLU A 22 13.32 -2.94 -7.22
C GLU A 22 14.46 -2.83 -8.27
N HIS A 23 14.72 -1.64 -8.83
CA HIS A 23 15.81 -1.49 -9.81
C HIS A 23 17.18 -1.83 -9.24
N GLN A 24 17.43 -1.48 -7.97
CA GLN A 24 18.72 -1.76 -7.32
C GLN A 24 18.91 -3.26 -7.14
N PHE A 25 17.85 -3.95 -6.72
CA PHE A 25 17.87 -5.39 -6.54
C PHE A 25 18.01 -6.12 -7.88
N ARG A 26 17.26 -5.73 -8.90
CA ARG A 26 17.40 -6.25 -10.28
C ARG A 26 18.81 -6.04 -10.83
N ALA A 27 19.37 -4.84 -10.70
CA ALA A 27 20.72 -4.53 -11.16
C ALA A 27 21.79 -5.35 -10.41
N ALA A 28 21.64 -5.53 -9.09
CA ALA A 28 22.55 -6.34 -8.30
C ALA A 28 22.50 -7.82 -8.72
N LEU A 29 21.31 -8.37 -8.93
CA LEU A 29 21.15 -9.75 -9.40
C LEU A 29 21.72 -9.94 -10.80
N LEU A 30 21.47 -9.02 -11.73
CA LEU A 30 22.05 -9.07 -13.06
C LEU A 30 23.59 -9.08 -13.00
N LYS A 31 24.17 -8.21 -12.17
CA LYS A 31 25.62 -8.09 -12.01
C LYS A 31 26.25 -9.33 -11.39
N VAL A 32 25.60 -9.94 -10.40
CA VAL A 32 26.20 -11.03 -9.58
C VAL A 32 25.86 -12.41 -10.13
N LEU A 33 24.63 -12.61 -10.62
CA LEU A 33 24.09 -13.91 -11.02
C LEU A 33 23.90 -14.05 -12.55
N GLY A 34 24.07 -12.96 -13.30
CA GLY A 34 23.95 -12.96 -14.76
C GLY A 34 22.51 -12.92 -15.27
N GLN A 35 22.38 -12.80 -16.60
CA GLN A 35 21.10 -12.59 -17.28
C GLN A 35 20.09 -13.72 -17.02
N GLU A 36 20.52 -14.98 -17.10
CA GLU A 36 19.63 -16.14 -16.91
C GLU A 36 18.90 -16.11 -15.56
N LYS A 37 19.59 -15.71 -14.49
CA LYS A 37 18.98 -15.59 -13.15
C LYS A 37 18.23 -14.27 -12.97
N HIS A 38 18.62 -13.22 -13.67
CA HIS A 38 17.86 -11.97 -13.70
C HIS A 38 16.48 -12.15 -14.36
N ASP A 39 16.39 -12.96 -15.43
CA ASP A 39 15.13 -13.21 -16.15
C ASP A 39 14.06 -13.91 -15.29
N PHE A 40 14.44 -14.39 -14.10
CA PHE A 40 13.52 -14.82 -13.06
C PHE A 40 12.40 -13.81 -12.81
N PHE A 41 12.68 -12.50 -12.84
CA PHE A 41 11.66 -11.50 -12.53
C PHE A 41 10.50 -11.47 -13.51
N ASP A 42 10.73 -11.80 -14.77
CA ASP A 42 9.66 -11.90 -15.76
C ASP A 42 8.74 -13.07 -15.41
N LYS A 43 9.34 -14.18 -14.95
CA LYS A 43 8.59 -15.34 -14.44
C LYS A 43 7.92 -15.07 -13.11
N PHE A 44 8.51 -14.28 -12.22
CA PHE A 44 7.89 -13.91 -10.95
C PHE A 44 6.50 -13.33 -11.19
N LEU A 45 6.35 -12.41 -12.15
CA LEU A 45 5.07 -11.81 -12.51
C LEU A 45 4.02 -12.85 -12.97
N GLU A 46 4.45 -13.86 -13.73
CA GLU A 46 3.58 -14.95 -14.19
C GLU A 46 3.12 -15.89 -13.06
N TYR A 47 3.98 -16.14 -12.06
CA TYR A 47 3.71 -17.10 -10.99
C TYR A 47 3.13 -16.47 -9.73
N PHE A 48 3.32 -15.17 -9.52
CA PHE A 48 2.87 -14.49 -8.31
C PHE A 48 1.35 -14.43 -8.22
N PHE A 49 0.66 -14.17 -9.34
CA PHE A 49 -0.79 -14.24 -9.45
C PHE A 49 -1.19 -15.04 -10.69
N GLY A 50 -1.75 -16.23 -10.48
CA GLY A 50 -2.13 -17.15 -11.56
C GLY A 50 -3.62 -17.50 -11.56
N GLU A 51 -3.99 -18.46 -12.41
CA GLU A 51 -5.39 -18.88 -12.58
C GLU A 51 -6.02 -19.41 -11.29
N LYS A 52 -5.23 -20.07 -10.43
CA LYS A 52 -5.71 -20.56 -9.13
C LYS A 52 -6.05 -19.42 -8.18
N ASP A 53 -5.28 -18.34 -8.24
CA ASP A 53 -5.53 -17.13 -7.46
C ASP A 53 -6.81 -16.46 -7.93
N ALA A 54 -6.95 -16.26 -9.25
CA ALA A 54 -8.17 -15.73 -9.86
C ALA A 54 -9.42 -16.56 -9.50
N LYS A 55 -9.31 -17.89 -9.43
CA LYS A 55 -10.43 -18.79 -9.03
C LYS A 55 -10.75 -18.75 -7.53
N PHE A 56 -9.75 -18.49 -6.69
CA PHE A 56 -9.96 -18.35 -5.24
C PHE A 56 -10.81 -17.12 -4.90
N LEU A 57 -10.81 -16.13 -5.80
CA LEU A 57 -11.49 -14.87 -5.63
C LEU A 57 -12.88 -14.95 -6.28
N PRO A 58 -13.97 -14.82 -5.50
CA PRO A 58 -15.31 -14.93 -6.05
C PRO A 58 -15.58 -13.80 -7.06
N ALA A 59 -15.94 -14.18 -8.29
CA ALA A 59 -16.22 -13.28 -9.42
C ALA A 59 -17.14 -12.07 -9.13
N PRO A 60 -18.24 -12.17 -8.34
CA PRO A 60 -19.14 -11.02 -8.14
C PRO A 60 -18.58 -9.95 -7.19
N ASN A 61 -17.45 -10.19 -6.53
CA ASN A 61 -16.94 -9.30 -5.49
C ASN A 61 -15.54 -8.74 -5.78
N THR A 62 -15.00 -8.93 -6.99
CA THR A 62 -13.66 -8.44 -7.34
C THR A 62 -13.79 -7.19 -8.19
N VAL A 63 -13.46 -6.03 -7.62
CA VAL A 63 -13.31 -4.77 -8.37
C VAL A 63 -11.84 -4.71 -8.78
N SER A 64 -11.57 -4.78 -10.09
CA SER A 64 -10.21 -4.63 -10.61
C SER A 64 -9.98 -3.17 -10.95
N THR A 65 -9.34 -2.43 -10.05
CA THR A 65 -8.78 -1.11 -10.35
C THR A 65 -7.38 -1.31 -10.94
N LEU A 66 -7.06 -0.57 -12.00
CA LEU A 66 -5.67 -0.41 -12.42
C LEU A 66 -5.13 0.82 -11.70
N SER A 67 -4.39 0.59 -10.63
CA SER A 67 -3.66 1.66 -9.93
C SER A 67 -2.27 1.84 -10.53
N SER A 68 -1.83 3.10 -10.63
CA SER A 68 -0.42 3.43 -10.84
C SER A 68 0.38 2.96 -9.63
N THR A 69 0.73 1.68 -9.61
CA THR A 69 1.90 1.21 -8.85
C THR A 69 3.20 1.77 -9.44
N PHE A 70 3.14 2.42 -10.61
CA PHE A 70 4.15 3.34 -11.11
C PHE A 70 3.92 4.74 -10.53
N THR A 71 4.32 4.94 -9.28
CA THR A 71 4.12 6.21 -8.58
C THR A 71 5.40 7.04 -8.59
N PRO A 72 5.66 7.90 -9.60
CA PRO A 72 6.92 8.65 -9.68
C PRO A 72 7.09 9.71 -8.59
N CYS A 73 6.05 9.98 -7.80
CA CYS A 73 6.01 11.07 -6.82
C CYS A 73 6.21 10.61 -5.37
N LEU A 74 6.35 9.30 -5.09
CA LEU A 74 6.59 8.82 -3.74
C LEU A 74 8.09 8.80 -3.41
N ALA A 75 8.44 9.34 -2.25
CA ALA A 75 9.81 9.39 -1.73
C ALA A 75 10.28 8.02 -1.21
N ASP A 76 9.33 7.13 -0.92
CA ASP A 76 9.52 5.91 -0.15
C ASP A 76 9.36 4.64 -1.03
N TRP A 77 8.87 3.55 -0.43
CA TRP A 77 8.81 2.20 -1.00
C TRP A 77 7.78 2.03 -2.12
N HIS A 78 6.78 2.91 -2.20
CA HIS A 78 5.76 2.88 -3.25
C HIS A 78 6.26 3.46 -4.59
N SER A 79 7.56 3.75 -4.70
CA SER A 79 8.21 4.21 -5.92
C SER A 79 9.61 3.64 -6.07
N ASP A 80 9.98 3.22 -7.28
CA ASP A 80 11.33 2.78 -7.61
C ASP A 80 12.32 3.96 -7.84
N ASN A 81 12.12 5.07 -7.15
CA ASN A 81 12.88 6.32 -7.27
C ASN A 81 14.23 6.29 -6.52
N PRO A 82 15.40 6.29 -7.17
CA PRO A 82 16.69 6.12 -6.46
C PRO A 82 17.04 7.20 -5.42
N THR A 83 16.43 8.37 -5.48
CA THR A 83 16.86 9.55 -4.70
C THR A 83 16.05 9.81 -3.44
N GLY A 84 14.86 9.21 -3.32
CA GLY A 84 13.87 9.59 -2.30
C GLY A 84 13.35 11.03 -2.43
N TYR A 85 13.74 11.76 -3.48
CA TYR A 85 13.26 13.10 -3.77
C TYR A 85 12.16 13.05 -4.83
N THR A 86 11.04 13.74 -4.61
CA THR A 86 9.83 13.67 -5.45
C THR A 86 9.92 14.56 -6.68
N ALA A 87 10.97 14.33 -7.50
CA ALA A 87 11.34 15.13 -8.67
C ALA A 87 10.22 15.26 -9.73
N PHE A 88 9.22 14.38 -9.68
CA PHE A 88 8.00 14.43 -10.48
C PHE A 88 7.34 15.82 -10.46
N TRP A 89 7.36 16.49 -9.31
CA TRP A 89 6.70 17.78 -9.14
C TRP A 89 7.47 18.96 -9.73
N ASP A 90 8.77 18.83 -9.93
CA ASP A 90 9.62 19.93 -10.43
C ASP A 90 9.80 19.88 -11.93
N HIS A 91 9.66 18.68 -12.51
CA HIS A 91 10.00 18.44 -13.90
C HIS A 91 8.77 18.06 -14.70
N LYS A 92 8.26 19.03 -15.48
CA LYS A 92 7.14 18.82 -16.40
C LYS A 92 7.30 17.58 -17.29
N HIS A 93 8.52 17.30 -17.77
CA HIS A 93 8.77 16.15 -18.63
C HIS A 93 8.53 14.79 -17.94
N PHE A 94 8.65 14.69 -16.61
CA PHE A 94 8.26 13.47 -15.87
C PHE A 94 6.73 13.32 -15.82
N GLN A 95 6.00 14.41 -15.63
CA GLN A 95 4.54 14.43 -15.72
C GLN A 95 4.06 14.07 -17.14
N ASP A 96 4.72 14.60 -18.17
CA ASP A 96 4.42 14.30 -19.57
C ASP A 96 4.58 12.81 -19.86
N ARG A 97 5.63 12.17 -19.34
CA ARG A 97 5.84 10.71 -19.49
C ARG A 97 4.75 9.91 -18.78
N ALA A 98 4.33 10.31 -17.58
CA ALA A 98 3.23 9.65 -16.88
C ALA A 98 1.90 9.78 -17.64
N ILE A 99 1.59 10.98 -18.15
CA ILE A 99 0.40 11.22 -18.97
C ILE A 99 0.42 10.34 -20.24
N ASN A 100 1.53 10.34 -20.98
CA ASN A 100 1.67 9.52 -22.18
C ASN A 100 1.49 8.03 -21.89
N LEU A 101 2.05 7.53 -20.78
CA LEU A 101 1.86 6.14 -20.34
C LEU A 101 0.38 5.86 -20.05
N TRP A 102 -0.30 6.76 -19.35
CA TRP A 102 -1.72 6.62 -19.05
C TRP A 102 -2.61 6.64 -20.28
N GLU A 103 -2.31 7.45 -21.30
CA GLU A 103 -3.00 7.39 -22.58
C GLU A 103 -2.83 6.02 -23.28
N HIS A 104 -1.66 5.37 -23.13
CA HIS A 104 -1.46 4.01 -23.63
C HIS A 104 -2.25 2.97 -22.84
N ILE A 105 -2.28 3.06 -21.51
CA ILE A 105 -3.08 2.17 -20.65
C ILE A 105 -4.57 2.36 -20.98
N ALA A 106 -5.06 3.59 -21.02
CA ALA A 106 -6.45 3.89 -21.37
C ALA A 106 -6.81 3.35 -22.76
N ARG A 107 -5.96 3.53 -23.78
CA ARG A 107 -6.20 2.95 -25.12
C ARG A 107 -6.31 1.43 -25.09
N ARG A 108 -5.52 0.76 -24.25
CA ARG A 108 -5.45 -0.70 -24.16
C ARG A 108 -6.66 -1.32 -23.45
N TYR A 109 -7.21 -0.61 -22.47
CA TYR A 109 -8.29 -1.10 -21.61
C TYR A 109 -9.65 -0.46 -21.88
N LYS A 110 -9.73 0.55 -22.76
CA LYS A 110 -10.99 1.17 -23.19
C LYS A 110 -12.06 0.14 -23.53
N GLY A 111 -13.24 0.32 -22.92
CA GLY A 111 -14.40 -0.55 -23.12
C GLY A 111 -14.25 -1.98 -22.55
N ASN A 112 -13.20 -2.27 -21.79
CA ASN A 112 -13.02 -3.57 -21.15
C ASN A 112 -13.82 -3.63 -19.84
N PRO A 113 -14.93 -4.40 -19.75
CA PRO A 113 -15.78 -4.43 -18.57
C PRO A 113 -15.11 -5.10 -17.34
N TRP A 114 -13.97 -5.77 -17.54
CA TRP A 114 -13.19 -6.36 -16.45
C TRP A 114 -12.31 -5.34 -15.71
N VAL A 115 -12.16 -4.13 -16.24
CA VAL A 115 -11.48 -3.02 -15.57
C VAL A 115 -12.55 -2.08 -15.03
N ALA A 116 -12.56 -1.85 -13.71
CA ALA A 116 -13.54 -0.95 -13.10
C ALA A 116 -13.17 0.52 -13.32
N GLY A 117 -11.86 0.81 -13.37
CA GLY A 117 -11.36 2.14 -13.61
C GLY A 117 -9.87 2.27 -13.36
N TYR A 118 -9.41 3.51 -13.34
CA TYR A 118 -8.01 3.90 -13.28
C TYR A 118 -7.75 4.73 -12.03
N ASN A 119 -6.70 4.41 -11.25
CA ASN A 119 -6.12 5.32 -10.26
C ASN A 119 -4.82 5.91 -10.86
N PRO A 120 -4.84 7.14 -11.42
CA PRO A 120 -3.70 7.70 -12.14
C PRO A 120 -2.49 8.09 -11.28
N MET A 121 -2.70 8.23 -9.97
CA MET A 121 -1.69 8.70 -9.03
C MET A 121 -1.95 8.15 -7.63
N ASN A 122 -1.12 7.20 -7.21
CA ASN A 122 -1.12 6.65 -5.85
C ASN A 122 -0.47 7.64 -4.87
N GLU A 123 -1.00 7.78 -3.66
CA GLU A 123 -0.46 8.58 -2.53
C GLU A 123 0.40 9.79 -2.93
N PRO A 124 -0.17 10.83 -3.57
CA PRO A 124 0.61 11.98 -4.02
C PRO A 124 1.32 12.69 -2.86
N ALA A 125 2.63 12.50 -2.74
CA ALA A 125 3.46 13.09 -1.68
C ALA A 125 4.14 14.40 -2.14
N GLY A 126 4.02 15.46 -1.35
CA GLY A 126 4.62 16.77 -1.64
C GLY A 126 3.99 17.88 -0.78
N SER A 127 4.68 19.01 -0.63
CA SER A 127 4.24 20.08 0.29
C SER A 127 3.15 21.00 -0.28
N GLU A 128 2.92 20.98 -1.60
CA GLU A 128 2.07 21.96 -2.28
C GLU A 128 0.87 21.32 -3.00
N TRP A 129 -0.31 21.50 -2.42
CA TRP A 129 -1.60 21.02 -2.95
C TRP A 129 -1.86 21.44 -4.41
N SER A 130 -1.46 22.67 -4.73
CA SER A 130 -1.63 23.27 -6.06
C SER A 130 -0.94 22.49 -7.17
N ARG A 131 0.16 21.79 -6.88
CA ARG A 131 0.90 20.99 -7.87
C ARG A 131 0.13 19.73 -8.28
N LEU A 132 -0.56 19.09 -7.33
CA LEU A 132 -1.40 17.93 -7.62
C LEU A 132 -2.59 18.33 -8.48
N LEU A 133 -3.27 19.43 -8.13
CA LEU A 133 -4.38 19.96 -8.93
C LEU A 133 -3.94 20.28 -10.36
N ALA A 134 -2.81 21.00 -10.51
CA ALA A 134 -2.26 21.32 -11.83
C ALA A 134 -1.87 20.09 -12.65
N PHE A 135 -1.50 18.99 -12.01
CA PHE A 135 -1.28 17.71 -12.69
C PHE A 135 -2.59 17.07 -13.11
N TYR A 136 -3.59 16.99 -12.22
CA TYR A 136 -4.93 16.43 -12.53
C TYR A 136 -5.64 17.18 -13.66
N ASP A 137 -5.52 18.52 -13.72
CA ASP A 137 -6.02 19.33 -14.83
C ASP A 137 -5.45 18.93 -16.20
N ARG A 138 -4.32 18.20 -16.22
CA ARG A 138 -3.66 17.72 -17.44
C ARG A 138 -3.94 16.25 -17.71
N ILE A 139 -3.81 15.39 -16.69
CA ILE A 139 -3.94 13.93 -16.87
C ILE A 139 -5.40 13.50 -17.03
N VAL A 140 -6.33 14.11 -16.30
CA VAL A 140 -7.76 13.73 -16.37
C VAL A 140 -8.30 13.94 -17.79
N PRO A 141 -8.15 15.12 -18.44
CA PRO A 141 -8.58 15.29 -19.83
C PRO A 141 -7.86 14.36 -20.80
N ALA A 142 -6.56 14.10 -20.62
CA ALA A 142 -5.80 13.20 -21.49
C ALA A 142 -6.37 11.77 -21.46
N ILE A 143 -6.66 11.24 -20.28
CA ILE A 143 -7.31 9.93 -20.14
C ILE A 143 -8.73 9.98 -20.73
N ARG A 144 -9.54 10.99 -20.39
CA ARG A 144 -10.93 11.11 -20.86
C ARG A 144 -11.08 11.23 -22.38
N ASN A 145 -10.15 11.91 -23.04
CA ASN A 145 -10.12 12.01 -24.50
C ASN A 145 -9.92 10.64 -25.16
N VAL A 146 -9.23 9.72 -24.48
CA VAL A 146 -9.03 8.35 -24.94
C VAL A 146 -10.20 7.47 -24.52
N ASP A 147 -10.57 7.51 -23.24
CA ASP A 147 -11.52 6.63 -22.58
C ASP A 147 -12.46 7.42 -21.66
N PRO A 148 -13.67 7.76 -22.12
CA PRO A 148 -14.60 8.57 -21.35
C PRO A 148 -15.33 7.78 -20.24
N ASP A 149 -15.34 6.45 -20.31
CA ASP A 149 -16.33 5.64 -19.58
C ASP A 149 -15.79 5.03 -18.28
N HIS A 150 -14.52 4.62 -18.23
CA HIS A 150 -13.94 4.03 -17.02
C HIS A 150 -13.86 5.01 -15.85
N ILE A 151 -14.14 4.56 -14.62
CA ILE A 151 -14.12 5.43 -13.44
C ILE A 151 -12.69 5.91 -13.18
N LEU A 152 -12.53 7.16 -12.74
CA LEU A 152 -11.25 7.64 -12.20
C LEU A 152 -11.28 7.60 -10.67
N PHE A 153 -10.36 6.86 -10.07
CA PHE A 153 -10.15 6.82 -8.62
C PHE A 153 -9.07 7.86 -8.31
N LEU A 154 -9.46 8.97 -7.71
CA LEU A 154 -8.58 10.12 -7.52
C LEU A 154 -8.30 10.34 -6.05
N GLU A 155 -7.02 10.33 -5.72
CA GLU A 155 -6.55 10.62 -4.37
C GLU A 155 -6.36 12.10 -4.13
N GLY A 156 -6.53 12.49 -2.86
CA GLY A 156 -6.35 13.84 -2.39
C GLY A 156 -7.59 14.71 -2.62
N ASN A 157 -8.62 14.51 -1.82
CA ASN A 157 -9.76 15.43 -1.60
C ASN A 157 -10.25 16.20 -2.85
N MET A 158 -10.38 15.54 -4.00
CA MET A 158 -10.79 16.14 -5.27
C MET A 158 -11.59 15.13 -6.09
N VAL A 159 -12.49 15.65 -6.92
CA VAL A 159 -13.30 14.86 -7.83
C VAL A 159 -13.51 15.61 -9.15
N TRP A 160 -13.58 14.84 -10.22
CA TRP A 160 -14.02 15.22 -11.56
C TRP A 160 -15.28 14.42 -11.94
N ASP A 161 -15.84 14.70 -13.12
CA ASP A 161 -16.93 13.89 -13.67
C ASP A 161 -16.50 12.41 -13.83
N ASN A 162 -17.42 11.51 -13.49
CA ASN A 162 -17.22 10.05 -13.51
C ASN A 162 -15.99 9.61 -12.68
N SER A 163 -15.77 10.24 -11.52
CA SER A 163 -14.67 9.90 -10.60
C SER A 163 -15.16 9.57 -9.18
N VAL A 164 -14.28 8.92 -8.43
CA VAL A 164 -14.47 8.53 -7.03
C VAL A 164 -13.31 9.08 -6.21
N TYR A 165 -13.62 9.62 -5.03
CA TYR A 165 -12.62 10.07 -4.07
C TYR A 165 -11.97 8.85 -3.41
N ALA A 166 -10.70 8.61 -3.71
CA ALA A 166 -9.94 7.49 -3.17
C ALA A 166 -9.20 7.88 -1.88
N ILE A 167 -9.20 6.97 -0.90
CA ILE A 167 -8.50 7.12 0.38
C ILE A 167 -7.76 5.85 0.77
N HIS A 168 -6.72 6.00 1.59
CA HIS A 168 -6.13 4.89 2.36
C HIS A 168 -6.44 5.07 3.85
N TYR A 169 -6.97 4.05 4.53
CA TYR A 169 -7.31 4.08 5.95
C TYR A 169 -6.67 2.95 6.76
N TYR A 170 -5.43 3.18 7.15
CA TYR A 170 -4.71 2.37 8.12
C TYR A 170 -5.00 2.80 9.57
N CYS A 171 -5.60 1.91 10.36
CA CYS A 171 -5.75 2.12 11.80
C CYS A 171 -4.44 1.79 12.53
N GLY A 172 -3.94 2.71 13.36
CA GLY A 172 -2.66 2.52 14.04
C GLY A 172 -2.59 1.31 14.98
N PHE A 173 -3.73 0.81 15.49
CA PHE A 173 -3.78 -0.43 16.27
C PHE A 173 -3.54 -1.70 15.42
N GLY A 174 -3.58 -1.58 14.10
CA GLY A 174 -3.21 -2.65 13.17
C GLY A 174 -1.70 -2.78 12.95
N PHE A 175 -0.89 -1.87 13.51
CA PHE A 175 0.56 -1.82 13.30
C PHE A 175 1.31 -2.28 14.56
N PRO A 176 2.47 -2.94 14.40
CA PRO A 176 3.38 -3.17 15.51
C PRO A 176 3.79 -1.83 16.15
N ASN A 177 3.72 -1.76 17.48
CA ASN A 177 4.20 -0.66 18.33
C ASN A 177 3.75 0.77 18.02
N ARG A 178 2.80 0.99 17.11
CA ARG A 178 2.37 2.35 16.73
C ARG A 178 1.45 2.99 17.77
N LEU A 179 0.45 2.26 18.25
CA LEU A 179 -0.51 2.72 19.28
C LEU A 179 -0.69 1.70 20.42
N GLY A 180 0.11 0.63 20.43
CA GLY A 180 -0.03 -0.49 21.36
C GLY A 180 -1.14 -1.47 20.99
N ARG A 181 -1.50 -2.34 21.93
CA ARG A 181 -2.47 -3.43 21.73
C ARG A 181 -3.91 -2.92 21.83
N ILE A 182 -4.77 -3.39 20.93
CA ILE A 182 -6.21 -3.14 21.06
C ILE A 182 -6.82 -4.03 22.15
N LYS A 183 -7.53 -3.41 23.08
CA LYS A 183 -8.19 -4.05 24.23
C LYS A 183 -9.69 -3.75 24.28
N GLY A 184 -10.17 -2.93 23.36
CA GLY A 184 -11.57 -2.61 23.22
C GLY A 184 -12.08 -1.51 24.16
N THR A 185 -11.20 -0.65 24.66
CA THR A 185 -11.60 0.44 25.55
C THR A 185 -12.38 1.52 24.80
N LYS A 186 -13.14 2.35 25.54
CA LYS A 186 -13.92 3.44 24.94
C LYS A 186 -13.05 4.47 24.23
N GLU A 187 -11.83 4.69 24.72
CA GLU A 187 -10.86 5.61 24.14
C GLU A 187 -10.35 5.07 22.80
N GLN A 188 -10.11 3.77 22.70
CA GLN A 188 -9.69 3.11 21.46
C GLN A 188 -10.82 3.15 20.42
N GLU A 189 -12.07 2.90 20.83
CA GLU A 189 -13.24 3.02 19.94
C GLU A 189 -13.41 4.44 19.43
N SER A 190 -13.28 5.42 20.33
CA SER A 190 -13.39 6.84 20.00
C SER A 190 -12.27 7.28 19.05
N TYR A 191 -11.06 6.73 19.21
CA TYR A 191 -9.96 6.93 18.26
C TYR A 191 -10.32 6.38 16.87
N ILE A 192 -10.76 5.13 16.77
CA ILE A 192 -11.12 4.49 15.48
C ILE A 192 -12.23 5.29 14.80
N ARG A 193 -13.26 5.71 15.55
CA ARG A 193 -14.36 6.53 15.03
C ARG A 193 -13.88 7.88 14.52
N ARG A 194 -13.08 8.60 15.30
CA ARG A 194 -12.55 9.92 14.90
C ARG A 194 -11.68 9.84 13.64
N MET A 195 -10.87 8.79 13.52
CA MET A 195 -10.04 8.58 12.34
C MET A 195 -10.88 8.29 11.09
N TYR A 196 -11.94 7.49 11.25
CA TYR A 196 -12.94 7.28 10.19
C TYR A 196 -13.60 8.61 9.78
N ASP A 197 -14.13 9.38 10.74
CA ASP A 197 -14.84 10.63 10.47
C ASP A 197 -13.97 11.62 9.69
N ARG A 198 -12.69 11.73 10.05
CA ARG A 198 -11.72 12.54 9.31
C ARG A 198 -11.55 12.08 7.86
N LYS A 199 -11.55 10.78 7.60
CA LYS A 199 -11.36 10.23 6.25
C LYS A 199 -12.57 10.46 5.34
N VAL A 200 -13.77 10.41 5.91
CA VAL A 200 -15.03 10.60 5.16
C VAL A 200 -15.52 12.04 5.12
N GLU A 201 -14.87 12.96 5.84
CA GLU A 201 -15.28 14.36 5.93
C GLU A 201 -15.49 15.00 4.56
N PHE A 202 -14.53 14.81 3.64
CA PHE A 202 -14.62 15.34 2.28
C PHE A 202 -15.82 14.77 1.52
N MET A 203 -16.01 13.44 1.56
CA MET A 203 -17.16 12.78 0.96
C MET A 203 -18.48 13.33 1.50
N LYS A 204 -18.63 13.44 2.82
CA LYS A 204 -19.85 13.97 3.46
C LYS A 204 -20.10 15.44 3.10
N LYS A 205 -19.06 16.26 3.11
CA LYS A 205 -19.14 17.71 2.83
C LYS A 205 -19.49 17.99 1.37
N HIS A 206 -18.95 17.21 0.44
CA HIS A 206 -19.08 17.46 -0.99
C HIS A 206 -20.11 16.53 -1.68
N ASN A 207 -20.68 15.56 -0.95
CA ASN A 207 -21.64 14.59 -1.44
C ASN A 207 -21.13 13.82 -2.67
N VAL A 208 -19.93 13.24 -2.54
CA VAL A 208 -19.23 12.52 -3.62
C VAL A 208 -18.97 11.06 -3.23
N PRO A 209 -18.91 10.12 -4.18
CA PRO A 209 -18.58 8.73 -3.86
C PRO A 209 -17.15 8.61 -3.29
N ILE A 210 -16.95 7.64 -2.39
CA ILE A 210 -15.65 7.32 -1.79
C ILE A 210 -15.26 5.88 -2.07
N TRP A 211 -13.95 5.61 -2.17
CA TRP A 211 -13.37 4.28 -2.26
C TRP A 211 -12.16 4.19 -1.33
N ASN A 212 -12.14 3.21 -0.43
CA ASN A 212 -10.97 2.97 0.41
C ASN A 212 -10.02 1.98 -0.27
N ASP A 213 -9.05 2.47 -1.03
CA ASP A 213 -8.21 1.62 -1.89
C ASP A 213 -7.21 0.76 -1.11
N GLU A 214 -6.84 1.21 0.10
CA GLU A 214 -5.91 0.51 0.97
C GLU A 214 -6.28 0.60 2.45
N PHE A 215 -6.31 -0.57 3.09
CA PHE A 215 -6.36 -0.72 4.55
C PHE A 215 -6.01 -2.15 4.93
N GLY A 216 -5.88 -2.40 6.22
CA GLY A 216 -5.64 -3.72 6.79
C GLY A 216 -4.65 -3.66 7.95
N PRO A 217 -4.66 -4.67 8.82
CA PRO A 217 -3.61 -4.84 9.83
C PRO A 217 -2.39 -5.59 9.26
N ILE A 218 -1.27 -5.50 9.97
CA ILE A 218 -0.11 -6.37 9.78
C ILE A 218 -0.28 -7.61 10.65
N TYR A 219 0.13 -8.78 10.20
CA TYR A 219 0.00 -10.05 10.93
C TYR A 219 1.30 -10.45 11.60
N GLU A 220 1.16 -11.02 12.79
CA GLU A 220 2.26 -11.57 13.57
C GLU A 220 2.46 -13.06 13.25
N ARG A 221 3.70 -13.52 13.42
CA ARG A 221 4.10 -14.89 13.11
C ARG A 221 4.52 -15.67 14.34
N LYS A 222 4.08 -16.93 14.39
CA LYS A 222 4.42 -17.89 15.45
C LYS A 222 5.92 -18.08 15.64
N GLU A 223 6.70 -17.99 14.57
CA GLU A 223 8.15 -18.19 14.62
C GLU A 223 8.88 -17.06 15.36
N TYR A 224 8.29 -15.87 15.46
CA TYR A 224 8.94 -14.68 15.99
C TYR A 224 8.32 -14.21 17.31
N ASN A 225 7.05 -14.52 17.55
CA ASN A 225 6.32 -14.02 18.70
C ASN A 225 5.46 -15.13 19.32
N PRO A 226 5.67 -15.50 20.61
CA PRO A 226 4.85 -16.52 21.27
C PRO A 226 3.38 -16.10 21.41
N ASP A 227 3.09 -14.79 21.47
CA ASP A 227 1.75 -14.22 21.60
C ASP A 227 1.08 -13.93 20.24
N TRP A 228 1.65 -14.43 19.14
CA TRP A 228 1.19 -14.11 17.77
C TRP A 228 -0.32 -14.29 17.57
N ASP A 229 -0.90 -15.37 18.09
CA ASP A 229 -2.30 -15.72 17.90
C ASP A 229 -3.21 -14.71 18.59
N VAL A 230 -2.85 -14.32 19.82
CA VAL A 230 -3.57 -13.31 20.60
C VAL A 230 -3.47 -11.94 19.91
N GLN A 231 -2.28 -11.56 19.44
CA GLN A 231 -2.10 -10.29 18.74
C GLN A 231 -2.87 -10.25 17.40
N ASN A 232 -2.88 -11.35 16.65
CA ASN A 232 -3.64 -11.43 15.42
C ASN A 232 -5.14 -11.40 15.68
N GLN A 233 -5.64 -12.10 16.71
CA GLN A 233 -7.05 -12.02 17.10
C GLN A 233 -7.46 -10.59 17.51
N GLU A 234 -6.60 -9.89 18.25
CA GLU A 234 -6.78 -8.47 18.57
C GLU A 234 -6.90 -7.62 17.30
N ARG A 235 -6.02 -7.83 16.31
CA ARG A 235 -6.04 -7.11 15.03
C ARG A 235 -7.24 -7.49 14.15
N TYR A 236 -7.72 -8.73 14.18
CA TYR A 236 -8.97 -9.13 13.53
C TYR A 236 -10.17 -8.42 14.17
N ASN A 237 -10.24 -8.37 15.50
CA ASN A 237 -11.31 -7.65 16.20
C ASN A 237 -11.28 -6.14 15.87
N MET A 238 -10.10 -5.56 15.67
CA MET A 238 -9.95 -4.18 15.21
C MET A 238 -10.51 -3.99 13.79
N LEU A 239 -10.16 -4.90 12.88
CA LEU A 239 -10.65 -4.89 11.51
C LEU A 239 -12.17 -5.03 11.47
N ASP A 240 -12.75 -5.95 12.24
CA ASP A 240 -14.20 -6.13 12.37
C ASP A 240 -14.91 -4.83 12.80
N ARG A 241 -14.30 -4.06 13.71
CA ARG A 241 -14.83 -2.75 14.13
C ARG A 241 -14.78 -1.72 13.00
N GLN A 242 -13.68 -1.65 12.23
CA GLN A 242 -13.61 -0.77 11.06
C GLN A 242 -14.70 -1.14 10.04
N MET A 243 -14.87 -2.44 9.78
CA MET A 243 -15.87 -2.95 8.83
C MET A 243 -17.30 -2.71 9.30
N ALA A 244 -17.57 -2.82 10.60
CA ALA A 244 -18.86 -2.48 11.18
C ALA A 244 -19.21 -1.00 10.99
N ILE A 245 -18.24 -0.09 11.17
CA ILE A 245 -18.43 1.33 10.91
C ILE A 245 -18.77 1.56 9.44
N TYR A 246 -18.03 0.96 8.51
CA TYR A 246 -18.27 1.09 7.07
C TYR A 246 -19.69 0.66 6.70
N THR A 247 -20.10 -0.49 7.21
CA THR A 247 -21.44 -1.05 6.98
C THR A 247 -22.55 -0.16 7.54
N SER A 248 -22.33 0.46 8.70
CA SER A 248 -23.35 1.29 9.37
C SER A 248 -23.57 2.68 8.75
N GLU A 249 -22.58 3.20 8.04
CA GLU A 249 -22.56 4.60 7.57
C GLU A 249 -22.73 4.75 6.06
N SER A 250 -23.11 3.67 5.37
CA SER A 250 -23.45 3.69 3.94
C SER A 250 -22.34 4.23 3.02
N ILE A 251 -21.06 4.10 3.42
CA ILE A 251 -20.08 3.73 2.40
C ILE A 251 -20.61 2.39 1.91
N ASP A 252 -20.98 2.28 0.63
CA ASP A 252 -21.40 1.01 0.06
C ASP A 252 -20.48 -0.08 0.63
N SER A 253 -21.03 -1.11 1.26
CA SER A 253 -20.25 -2.13 2.00
C SER A 253 -19.25 -2.87 1.10
N SER A 254 -19.23 -2.53 -0.18
CA SER A 254 -18.35 -2.93 -1.26
C SER A 254 -17.45 -1.81 -1.83
N ALA A 255 -17.16 -0.73 -1.09
CA ALA A 255 -16.28 0.37 -1.57
C ALA A 255 -14.90 0.38 -0.89
N TRP A 256 -14.21 -0.76 -0.88
CA TRP A 256 -12.89 -0.88 -0.27
C TRP A 256 -12.03 -1.95 -0.91
N SER A 257 -10.72 -1.81 -0.89
CA SER A 257 -9.77 -2.85 -1.28
C SER A 257 -8.81 -3.09 -0.12
N ILE A 258 -8.73 -4.33 0.36
CA ILE A 258 -7.79 -4.67 1.43
C ILE A 258 -6.38 -4.81 0.84
N TRP A 259 -5.42 -4.23 1.53
CA TRP A 259 -4.01 -4.36 1.21
C TRP A 259 -3.38 -5.42 2.12
N SER A 260 -2.81 -6.51 1.62
CA SER A 260 -2.70 -6.93 0.20
C SER A 260 -3.30 -8.32 0.01
N TYR A 261 -3.46 -8.74 -1.24
CA TYR A 261 -3.88 -10.11 -1.54
C TYR A 261 -2.85 -11.17 -1.13
N LYS A 262 -1.57 -10.92 -1.44
CA LYS A 262 -0.51 -11.93 -1.31
C LYS A 262 0.83 -11.29 -0.98
N ASP A 263 1.56 -11.86 -0.02
CA ASP A 263 2.94 -11.45 0.28
C ASP A 263 3.76 -12.56 1.01
N VAL A 264 4.89 -12.20 1.63
CA VAL A 264 5.72 -13.08 2.48
C VAL A 264 5.26 -13.19 3.94
N ASN A 265 3.95 -13.02 4.18
CA ASN A 265 3.27 -13.02 5.48
C ASN A 265 3.60 -11.77 6.31
N VAL A 266 3.34 -10.60 5.72
CA VAL A 266 3.39 -9.32 6.44
C VAL A 266 1.96 -8.81 6.67
N MET A 267 1.19 -8.61 5.61
CA MET A 267 -0.20 -8.14 5.66
C MET A 267 -1.08 -8.81 4.58
N GLY A 268 -0.52 -9.70 3.78
CA GLY A 268 -1.23 -10.45 2.75
C GLY A 268 -2.34 -11.31 3.35
N MET A 269 -3.52 -11.27 2.74
CA MET A 269 -4.61 -12.23 3.04
C MET A 269 -4.19 -13.67 2.78
N THR A 270 -3.38 -13.85 1.74
CA THR A 270 -2.68 -15.08 1.44
C THR A 270 -1.17 -14.81 1.54
N HIS A 271 -0.39 -15.85 1.77
CA HIS A 271 1.05 -15.69 1.82
C HIS A 271 1.76 -16.96 1.34
N VAL A 272 3.01 -16.81 0.94
CA VAL A 272 3.82 -17.96 0.52
C VAL A 272 4.01 -18.94 1.69
N SER A 273 4.03 -20.24 1.36
CA SER A 273 4.29 -21.29 2.35
C SER A 273 5.68 -21.13 2.96
N PRO A 274 5.86 -21.31 4.28
CA PRO A 274 7.18 -21.37 4.92
C PRO A 274 8.14 -22.38 4.27
N ASP A 275 7.61 -23.45 3.67
CA ASP A 275 8.39 -24.47 3.00
C ASP A 275 8.74 -24.15 1.54
N SER A 276 8.27 -23.02 1.02
CA SER A 276 8.55 -22.58 -0.35
C SER A 276 10.05 -22.33 -0.57
N ALA A 277 10.52 -22.55 -1.80
CA ALA A 277 11.90 -22.22 -2.18
C ALA A 277 12.21 -20.72 -1.93
N TRP A 278 11.21 -19.85 -2.10
CA TRP A 278 11.32 -18.41 -1.85
C TRP A 278 11.64 -18.09 -0.40
N LEU A 279 10.83 -18.58 0.56
CA LEU A 279 11.08 -18.33 1.98
C LEU A 279 12.31 -19.08 2.52
N LYS A 280 12.66 -20.24 1.96
CA LYS A 280 13.93 -20.91 2.29
C LYS A 280 15.15 -20.08 1.87
N LEU A 281 15.08 -19.45 0.70
CA LEU A 281 16.16 -18.61 0.18
C LEU A 281 16.26 -17.26 0.92
N LEU A 282 15.14 -16.56 1.08
CA LEU A 282 15.11 -15.21 1.65
C LEU A 282 14.91 -15.18 3.17
N GLY A 283 14.58 -16.30 3.80
CA GLY A 283 14.34 -16.40 5.24
C GLY A 283 15.43 -15.78 6.10
N PRO A 284 16.73 -16.05 5.84
CA PRO A 284 17.82 -15.41 6.59
C PRO A 284 17.83 -13.89 6.49
N ILE A 285 17.61 -13.31 5.30
CA ILE A 285 17.60 -11.86 5.14
C ILE A 285 16.33 -11.24 5.71
N ILE A 286 15.17 -11.89 5.54
CA ILE A 286 13.90 -11.46 6.15
C ILE A 286 14.01 -11.43 7.67
N LYS A 287 14.55 -12.49 8.28
CA LYS A 287 14.79 -12.55 9.73
C LYS A 287 15.73 -11.42 10.15
N LYS A 288 16.85 -11.24 9.44
CA LYS A 288 17.79 -10.17 9.73
C LYS A 288 17.10 -8.81 9.68
N LYS A 289 16.33 -8.50 8.63
CA LYS A 289 15.59 -7.23 8.50
C LYS A 289 14.69 -6.95 9.71
N ARG A 290 13.96 -7.99 10.17
CA ARG A 290 13.13 -7.90 11.38
C ARG A 290 13.96 -7.68 12.65
N ASP A 291 15.02 -8.46 12.84
CA ASP A 291 15.87 -8.37 14.05
C ASP A 291 16.47 -6.97 14.25
N ILE A 292 16.71 -6.22 13.18
CA ILE A 292 17.25 -4.84 13.22
C ILE A 292 16.23 -3.76 12.86
N ALA A 293 14.95 -4.10 12.70
CA ALA A 293 13.85 -3.18 12.41
C ALA A 293 14.13 -2.17 11.28
N VAL A 294 14.70 -2.62 10.16
CA VAL A 294 15.14 -1.71 9.07
C VAL A 294 14.08 -1.41 8.03
N ASP A 295 12.99 -2.17 7.98
CA ASP A 295 11.88 -1.81 7.11
C ASP A 295 11.20 -0.56 7.65
N SER A 296 10.76 0.34 6.78
CA SER A 296 10.00 1.52 7.18
C SER A 296 8.52 1.20 7.40
N TRP A 297 8.04 0.15 6.74
CA TRP A 297 6.70 -0.39 6.91
C TRP A 297 6.73 -1.68 7.71
N ALA A 298 5.75 -1.86 8.59
CA ALA A 298 5.58 -3.07 9.41
C ALA A 298 6.77 -3.45 10.32
N TYR A 299 7.68 -2.51 10.61
CA TYR A 299 8.77 -2.79 11.55
C TYR A 299 8.26 -2.98 12.97
N ASP A 300 8.97 -3.81 13.69
CA ASP A 300 8.82 -4.02 15.12
C ASP A 300 10.20 -3.84 15.75
N ASP A 301 10.37 -2.74 16.46
CA ASP A 301 11.59 -2.34 17.13
C ASP A 301 11.49 -2.44 18.66
N ALA A 302 10.42 -3.04 19.21
CA ALA A 302 10.20 -3.09 20.66
C ALA A 302 11.39 -3.73 21.39
N HIS A 303 11.97 -4.79 20.83
CA HIS A 303 13.13 -5.47 21.40
C HIS A 303 14.44 -4.68 21.27
N LEU A 304 14.46 -3.61 20.47
CA LEU A 304 15.61 -2.73 20.28
C LEU A 304 15.55 -1.47 21.15
N GLN A 305 14.37 -1.15 21.70
CA GLN A 305 14.14 0.08 22.47
C GLN A 305 15.06 0.20 23.69
N ASP A 306 15.18 -0.83 24.53
CA ASP A 306 16.00 -0.72 25.75
C ASP A 306 17.51 -0.78 25.46
N GLY A 307 17.89 -1.62 24.50
CA GLY A 307 19.29 -1.96 24.21
C GLY A 307 19.95 -1.04 23.19
N LEU A 308 19.46 -1.05 21.95
CA LEU A 308 20.10 -0.35 20.83
C LEU A 308 19.76 1.14 20.82
N PHE A 309 18.47 1.48 20.93
CA PHE A 309 18.01 2.87 20.84
C PHE A 309 17.97 3.58 22.19
N GLY A 310 17.79 2.84 23.29
CA GLY A 310 17.65 3.39 24.65
C GLY A 310 18.82 4.26 25.10
N PRO A 311 20.09 3.87 24.86
CA PRO A 311 21.24 4.74 25.15
C PRO A 311 21.18 6.07 24.38
N LEU A 312 20.72 6.05 23.13
CA LEU A 312 20.58 7.26 22.31
C LEU A 312 19.42 8.13 22.81
N HIS A 313 18.27 7.54 23.15
CA HIS A 313 17.13 8.27 23.73
C HIS A 313 17.52 8.96 25.03
N ARG A 314 18.16 8.23 25.95
CA ARG A 314 18.68 8.83 27.21
C ARG A 314 19.67 9.95 26.95
N TRP A 315 20.57 9.77 25.97
CA TRP A 315 21.48 10.84 25.59
C TRP A 315 20.74 12.10 25.13
N PHE A 316 19.67 11.96 24.33
CA PHE A 316 18.84 13.11 23.96
C PHE A 316 18.12 13.73 25.16
N GLU A 317 17.52 12.93 26.05
CA GLU A 317 16.85 13.41 27.26
C GLU A 317 17.80 14.18 28.19
N ASP A 318 19.04 13.70 28.34
CA ASP A 318 20.04 14.30 29.20
C ASP A 318 20.65 15.60 28.62
N ASN A 319 20.63 15.76 27.28
CA ASN A 319 21.39 16.81 26.59
C ASN A 319 20.54 17.82 25.80
N VAL A 320 19.27 17.53 25.53
CA VAL A 320 18.37 18.43 24.80
C VAL A 320 17.37 19.05 25.79
N PRO A 321 17.36 20.38 25.97
CA PRO A 321 16.38 21.05 26.80
C PRO A 321 14.95 20.76 26.32
N ALA A 322 14.03 20.51 27.25
CA ALA A 322 12.61 20.39 26.92
C ALA A 322 12.12 21.67 26.24
N GLN A 323 11.41 21.52 25.11
CA GLN A 323 10.77 22.63 24.38
C GLN A 323 9.40 22.98 24.95
#